data_AF-A0A0N0SI77-F1
#
_entry.id   AF-A0A0N0SI77-F1
#
_cell.length_a   1.000
_cell.length_b   1.000
_cell.length_c   1.000
_cell.angle_alpha   90.00
_cell.angle_beta   90.00
_cell.angle_gamma   90.00
#
_symmetry.space_group_name_H-M   'P 1'
#
loop_
_entity.id
_entity.type
_entity.pdbx_description
1 polymer ?
#
loop_
_entity_poly.entity_id
_entity_poly.type
_entity_poly.pdbx_seq_one_letter_code
_entity_poly.pdbx_strand_id
1 'polypeptide(L)'
;MRTVLSLGDRSDTVVLRGGREIDRSRLDDRYTGDASYTANVPREERHAVATTTARYRLYGSQTPGGCYDRTLTTVQGMLTVDRRGC
;
A
#
# COMPACT_ATOMS: atom_id res chain seq x y z
N MET A 1 6.97 13.92 19.58
CA MET A 1 5.60 13.79 19.01
C MET A 1 5.59 12.63 18.03
N ARG A 2 4.46 11.92 17.90
CA ARG A 2 4.31 10.79 16.98
C ARG A 2 2.99 10.88 16.23
N THR A 3 3.00 10.50 14.96
CA THR A 3 1.83 10.43 14.08
C THR A 3 1.79 9.05 13.44
N VAL A 4 0.64 8.39 13.54
CA VAL A 4 0.40 7.08 12.91
C VAL A 4 -0.72 7.23 11.89
N LEU A 5 -0.51 6.69 10.69
CA LEU A 5 -1.47 6.68 9.59
C LEU A 5 -1.79 5.23 9.20
N SER A 6 -3.07 4.95 8.97
CA SER A 6 -3.52 3.71 8.35
C SER A 6 -4.66 4.04 7.39
N LEU A 7 -4.44 3.77 6.11
CA LEU A 7 -5.40 3.94 5.03
C LEU A 7 -5.55 2.60 4.30
N GLY A 8 -6.77 2.30 3.87
CA GLY A 8 -7.04 1.17 3.00
C GLY A 8 -8.15 1.49 2.03
N ASP A 9 -8.07 0.85 0.86
CA ASP A 9 -9.09 0.90 -0.18
C ASP A 9 -9.36 -0.51 -0.72
N ARG A 10 -10.58 -0.74 -1.19
CA ARG A 10 -11.00 -1.98 -1.83
C ARG A 10 -11.94 -1.67 -2.96
N SER A 11 -11.73 -2.35 -4.08
CA SER A 11 -12.63 -2.28 -5.22
C SER A 11 -12.82 -3.65 -5.87
N ASP A 12 -14.03 -3.92 -6.32
CA ASP A 12 -14.39 -5.09 -7.11
C ASP A 12 -14.82 -4.61 -8.50
N THR A 13 -14.29 -5.24 -9.55
CA THR A 13 -14.61 -4.92 -10.94
C THR A 13 -15.12 -6.18 -11.64
N VAL A 14 -16.20 -6.05 -12.39
CA VAL A 14 -16.77 -7.11 -13.22
C VAL A 14 -16.84 -6.62 -14.67
N VAL A 15 -16.38 -7.45 -15.60
CA VAL A 15 -16.46 -7.17 -17.04
C VAL A 15 -17.58 -8.02 -17.64
N LEU A 16 -18.52 -7.35 -18.30
CA LEU A 16 -19.66 -7.99 -18.97
C LEU A 16 -19.52 -7.93 -20.49
N ARG A 17 -19.95 -8.98 -21.18
CA ARG A 17 -20.16 -9.01 -22.64
C ARG A 17 -21.56 -9.55 -22.92
N GLY A 18 -22.42 -8.71 -23.51
CA GLY A 18 -23.81 -9.07 -23.78
C GLY A 18 -24.60 -9.43 -22.52
N GLY A 19 -24.31 -8.78 -21.39
CA GLY A 19 -24.92 -9.10 -20.09
C GLY A 19 -24.31 -10.32 -19.37
N ARG A 20 -23.37 -11.05 -20.00
CA ARG A 20 -22.66 -12.17 -19.39
C ARG A 20 -21.34 -11.73 -18.77
N GLU A 21 -21.07 -12.11 -17.53
CA GLU A 21 -19.75 -11.95 -16.89
C GLU A 21 -18.69 -12.75 -17.66
N ILE A 22 -17.60 -12.08 -18.02
CA ILE A 22 -16.45 -12.68 -18.71
C ILE A 22 -15.13 -12.49 -17.96
N ASP A 23 -15.06 -11.56 -17.01
CA ASP A 23 -13.90 -11.33 -16.15
C ASP A 23 -14.33 -10.66 -14.84
N ARG A 24 -13.50 -10.84 -13.81
CA ARG A 24 -13.67 -10.23 -12.50
C ARG A 24 -12.31 -9.97 -11.88
N SER A 25 -12.15 -8.81 -11.25
CA SER A 25 -10.99 -8.53 -10.42
C SER A 25 -11.37 -7.94 -9.06
N ARG A 26 -10.50 -8.18 -8.07
CA ARG A 26 -10.56 -7.55 -6.75
C ARG A 26 -9.24 -6.85 -6.48
N LEU A 27 -9.31 -5.57 -6.16
CA LEU A 27 -8.22 -4.75 -5.68
C LEU A 27 -8.32 -4.58 -4.16
N ASP A 28 -7.20 -4.75 -3.46
CA ASP A 28 -7.05 -4.43 -2.04
C ASP A 28 -5.76 -3.63 -1.84
N ASP A 29 -5.88 -2.35 -1.51
CA ASP A 29 -4.75 -1.46 -1.22
C ASP A 29 -4.67 -1.10 0.26
N ARG A 30 -3.46 -1.06 0.81
CA ARG A 30 -3.19 -0.62 2.17
C ARG A 30 -1.95 0.25 2.23
N TYR A 31 -2.06 1.38 2.93
CA TYR A 31 -0.95 2.28 3.21
C TYR A 31 -0.87 2.55 4.72
N THR A 32 0.29 2.30 5.33
CA THR A 32 0.54 2.59 6.74
C THR A 32 1.77 3.48 6.88
N GLY A 33 1.74 4.39 7.84
CA GLY A 33 2.85 5.27 8.15
C GLY A 33 3.03 5.47 9.65
N ASP A 34 4.27 5.56 10.10
CA ASP A 34 4.64 5.93 11.45
C ASP A 34 5.76 6.96 11.37
N ALA A 35 5.51 8.15 11.90
CA ALA A 35 6.47 9.24 11.89
C ALA A 35 6.58 9.85 13.29
N SER A 36 7.80 10.22 13.66
CA SER A 36 8.05 10.89 14.93
C SER A 36 9.17 11.92 14.83
N TYR A 37 9.17 12.85 15.77
CA TYR A 37 10.26 13.79 15.97
C TYR A 37 10.40 14.13 17.46
N THR A 38 11.60 14.54 17.86
CA THR A 38 11.88 14.97 19.24
C THR A 38 11.25 16.34 19.50
N ALA A 39 10.35 16.42 20.48
CA ALA A 39 9.75 17.69 20.88
C ALA A 39 10.66 18.43 21.87
N ASN A 40 10.43 19.73 22.04
CA ASN A 40 11.15 20.59 23.00
C ASN A 40 12.66 20.74 22.77
N VAL A 41 13.15 20.42 21.58
CA VAL A 41 14.48 20.80 21.09
C VAL A 41 14.36 21.94 20.05
N PRO A 42 15.44 22.72 19.82
CA PRO A 42 15.53 23.65 18.71
C PRO A 42 15.11 23.01 17.38
N ARG A 43 14.56 23.80 16.45
CA ARG A 43 13.86 23.27 15.26
C ARG A 43 14.81 22.47 14.36
N GLU A 44 16.04 22.93 14.24
CA GLU A 44 17.15 22.34 13.51
C GLU A 44 17.59 20.97 14.06
N GLU A 45 17.33 20.71 15.35
CA GLU A 45 17.62 19.44 16.02
C GLU A 45 16.42 18.47 15.99
N ARG A 46 15.26 18.91 15.48
CA ARG A 46 14.06 18.05 15.33
C ARG A 46 14.22 17.13 14.13
N HIS A 47 15.17 16.22 14.20
CA HIS A 47 15.38 15.18 13.20
C HIS A 47 14.16 14.26 13.15
N ALA A 48 13.30 14.46 12.15
CA ALA A 48 12.09 13.67 11.98
C ALA A 48 12.43 12.31 11.37
N VAL A 49 11.94 11.24 11.98
CA VAL A 49 12.04 9.87 11.45
C VAL A 49 10.67 9.38 10.99
N ALA A 50 10.66 8.56 9.94
CA ALA A 50 9.42 8.07 9.34
C ALA A 50 9.66 6.74 8.63
N THR A 51 8.70 5.84 8.81
CA THR A 51 8.57 4.58 8.07
C THR A 51 7.21 4.54 7.42
N THR A 52 7.15 4.14 6.15
CA THR A 52 5.89 3.93 5.44
C THR A 52 5.89 2.57 4.75
N THR A 53 4.72 1.93 4.71
CA THR A 53 4.52 0.66 4.02
C THR A 53 3.29 0.76 3.13
N ALA A 54 3.46 0.39 1.86
CA ALA A 54 2.37 0.26 0.89
C ALA A 54 2.25 -1.20 0.46
N ARG A 55 1.04 -1.76 0.52
CA ARG A 55 0.74 -3.09 -0.01
C ARG A 55 -0.38 -2.98 -1.03
N TYR A 56 -0.07 -3.36 -2.27
CA TYR A 56 -1.00 -3.38 -3.38
C TYR A 56 -1.31 -4.83 -3.75
N ARG A 57 -2.60 -5.17 -3.84
CA ARG A 57 -3.04 -6.52 -4.24
C ARG A 57 -4.11 -6.44 -5.32
N LEU A 58 -3.93 -7.26 -6.35
CA LEU A 58 -4.90 -7.45 -7.43
C LEU A 58 -5.09 -8.95 -7.67
N TYR A 59 -6.32 -9.41 -7.53
CA TYR A 59 -6.72 -10.78 -7.80
C TYR A 59 -7.66 -10.83 -9.00
N GLY A 60 -7.60 -11.90 -9.78
CA GLY A 60 -8.53 -12.19 -10.86
C GLY A 60 -8.23 -11.50 -12.19
N SER A 61 -7.34 -10.51 -12.24
CA SER A 61 -6.94 -9.86 -13.49
C SER A 61 -6.29 -10.88 -14.43
N GLN A 62 -6.89 -11.16 -15.59
CA GLN A 62 -6.48 -12.17 -16.60
C GLN A 62 -7.01 -13.58 -16.32
N THR A 63 -7.72 -14.16 -17.29
CA THR A 63 -8.07 -15.60 -17.31
C THR A 63 -6.83 -16.43 -17.66
N PRO A 64 -6.38 -17.39 -16.82
CA PRO A 64 -7.04 -17.95 -15.65
C PRO A 64 -6.53 -17.32 -14.33
N GLY A 65 -7.27 -16.36 -13.78
CA GLY A 65 -7.05 -15.71 -12.48
C GLY A 65 -5.63 -15.27 -12.15
N GLY A 66 -5.19 -14.09 -12.62
CA GLY A 66 -3.92 -13.52 -12.19
C GLY A 66 -3.90 -13.11 -10.71
N CYS A 67 -2.71 -13.20 -10.12
CA CYS A 67 -2.41 -12.70 -8.78
C CYS A 67 -1.26 -11.70 -8.89
N TYR A 68 -1.45 -10.53 -8.28
CA TYR A 68 -0.39 -9.59 -8.00
C TYR A 68 -0.47 -9.17 -6.54
N ASP A 69 0.61 -9.34 -5.79
CA ASP A 69 0.77 -8.84 -4.42
C ASP A 69 2.16 -8.23 -4.31
N ARG A 70 2.24 -6.95 -3.98
CA ARG A 70 3.52 -6.28 -3.76
C ARG A 70 3.45 -5.41 -2.53
N THR A 71 4.44 -5.58 -1.65
CA THR A 71 4.65 -4.78 -0.46
C THR A 71 5.94 -4.00 -0.57
N LEU A 72 5.87 -2.68 -0.44
CA LEU A 72 7.00 -1.77 -0.41
C LEU A 72 7.10 -1.12 0.98
N THR A 73 8.30 -1.03 1.54
CA THR A 73 8.56 -0.25 2.76
C THR A 73 9.65 0.77 2.49
N THR A 74 9.43 2.01 2.94
CA THR A 74 10.45 3.05 2.95
C THR A 74 10.79 3.47 4.38
N VAL A 75 12.07 3.72 4.63
CA VAL A 75 12.58 4.35 5.85
C VAL A 75 13.26 5.63 5.43
N GLN A 76 12.78 6.77 5.93
CA GLN A 76 13.35 8.09 5.60
C GLN A 76 13.42 8.35 4.08
N GLY A 77 12.40 7.91 3.35
CA GLY A 77 12.31 8.05 1.90
C GLY A 77 13.13 7.03 1.10
N MET A 78 13.94 6.19 1.75
CA MET A 78 14.69 5.13 1.09
C MET A 78 13.90 3.82 1.07
N LEU A 79 13.77 3.18 -0.09
CA LEU A 79 13.16 1.86 -0.21
C LEU A 79 14.04 0.80 0.47
N THR A 80 13.51 0.15 1.50
CA THR A 80 14.23 -0.88 2.29
C THR A 80 13.63 -2.27 2.11
N VAL A 81 12.35 -2.35 1.72
CA VAL A 81 11.68 -3.62 1.40
C VAL A 81 10.97 -3.47 0.07
N ASP A 82 11.20 -4.43 -0.82
CA ASP A 82 10.34 -4.72 -1.96
C ASP A 82 10.08 -6.23 -1.97
N ARG A 83 8.87 -6.61 -1.58
CA ARG A 83 8.46 -8.01 -1.49
C ARG A 83 7.32 -8.25 -2.46
N ARG A 84 7.51 -9.21 -3.34
CA ARG A 84 6.44 -9.75 -4.17
C ARG A 84 5.87 -10.99 -3.49
N GLY A 85 4.56 -11.12 -3.53
CA GLY A 85 3.82 -12.35 -3.29
C GLY A 85 3.21 -12.82 -4.60
N CYS A 86 2.41 -13.88 -4.48
CA CYS A 86 2.10 -14.83 -5.56
C CYS A 86 3.31 -15.72 -5.87
#